data_AF-A0A1M7MJ16-F1
#
_entry.id   AF-A0A1M7MJ16-F1
#
_cell.length_a   1.000
_cell.length_b   1.000
_cell.length_c   1.000
_cell.angle_alpha   90.00
_cell.angle_beta   90.00
_cell.angle_gamma   90.00
#
_symmetry.space_group_name_H-M   'P 1'
#
loop_
_entity.id
_entity.type
_entity.pdbx_description
1 polymer ?
#
loop_
_entity_poly.entity_id
_entity_poly.type
_entity_poly.pdbx_seq_one_letter_code
_entity_poly.pdbx_strand_id
1 'polypeptide(L)'
;MATIHIDDSKPFPCFPAEPNNKRETFADFCKRQETGLNIVSDEMEQEKREQAEMQELMKKSCERKKALFYDNLDLILRHRDEIRGTPRYANIDVQYAIKGGGLYVGHLSAVRHFNFAGTLVSIGLKLSSLLEIWDNEQFKVECKCGDTAVIRSFSGSPLSGGSMATAVCPKCKKEIHVKNRSFGGYCGLMHTGHDRDIEKVVKSIIAKWTLAEVAYGKNAAEGKDAKWRKAGRELHDDGEPCNLETMINELKLKEFQLASR
;
A
#
# COMPACT_ATOMS: atom_id res chain seq x y z
N MET A 1 -41.74 -17.69 -13.37
CA MET A 1 -41.51 -16.71 -12.29
C MET A 1 -42.51 -17.04 -11.18
N ALA A 2 -42.03 -17.51 -10.02
CA ALA A 2 -42.89 -17.85 -8.90
C ALA A 2 -42.95 -16.67 -7.94
N THR A 3 -44.13 -16.07 -7.79
CA THR A 3 -44.39 -14.97 -6.87
C THR A 3 -44.61 -15.56 -5.47
N ILE A 4 -43.79 -15.14 -4.49
CA ILE A 4 -43.94 -15.55 -3.10
C ILE A 4 -44.93 -14.58 -2.44
N HIS A 5 -46.08 -15.09 -2.00
CA HIS A 5 -46.99 -14.36 -1.12
C HIS A 5 -46.61 -14.63 0.33
N ILE A 6 -46.27 -13.57 1.07
CA ILE A 6 -46.06 -13.63 2.51
C ILE A 6 -47.38 -13.19 3.15
N ASP A 7 -47.96 -14.08 3.95
CA ASP A 7 -49.18 -13.86 4.71
C ASP A 7 -48.80 -13.40 6.12
N ASP A 8 -48.88 -12.10 6.36
CA ASP A 8 -48.47 -11.44 7.61
C ASP A 8 -49.42 -11.73 8.80
N SER A 9 -50.47 -12.54 8.59
CA SER A 9 -51.38 -12.98 9.65
C SER A 9 -50.87 -14.19 10.46
N LYS A 10 -49.74 -14.80 10.06
CA LYS A 10 -49.14 -15.95 10.76
C LYS A 10 -47.88 -15.53 11.52
N PRO A 11 -47.73 -15.91 12.81
CA PRO A 11 -46.47 -15.72 13.50
C PRO A 11 -45.35 -16.48 12.77
N PHE A 12 -44.16 -15.88 12.70
CA PHE A 12 -42.95 -16.52 12.18
C PHE A 12 -42.84 -17.96 12.71
N PRO A 13 -42.41 -18.94 11.88
CA PRO A 13 -42.35 -20.32 12.32
C PRO A 13 -41.49 -20.41 13.57
N CYS A 14 -42.13 -20.76 14.69
CA CYS A 14 -41.42 -21.13 15.91
C CYS A 14 -40.49 -22.28 15.54
N PHE A 15 -39.18 -22.02 15.59
CA PHE A 15 -38.17 -23.06 15.46
C PHE A 15 -38.55 -24.19 16.41
N PRO A 16 -38.72 -25.44 15.92
CA PRO A 16 -39.06 -26.54 16.80
C PRO A 16 -37.97 -26.67 17.86
N ALA A 17 -38.37 -26.62 19.13
CA ALA A 17 -37.48 -26.86 20.25
C ALA A 17 -37.03 -28.33 20.18
N GLU A 18 -35.87 -28.58 19.59
CA GLU A 18 -35.25 -29.90 19.61
C GLU A 18 -34.97 -30.29 21.07
N PRO A 19 -35.41 -31.49 21.53
CA PRO A 19 -35.24 -31.93 22.91
C PRO A 19 -33.78 -32.21 23.32
N ASN A 20 -32.83 -32.03 22.39
CA ASN A 20 -31.39 -32.19 22.60
C ASN A 20 -30.58 -30.92 22.36
N ASN A 21 -31.21 -29.75 22.34
CA ASN A 21 -30.49 -28.48 22.26
C ASN A 21 -29.98 -28.07 23.66
N LYS A 22 -29.08 -28.87 24.24
CA LYS A 22 -28.31 -28.47 25.43
C LYS A 22 -27.41 -27.31 25.02
N ARG A 23 -27.87 -26.08 25.27
CA ARG A 23 -26.96 -24.94 25.36
C ARG A 23 -25.92 -25.30 26.41
N GLU A 24 -24.70 -25.52 25.96
CA GLU A 24 -23.57 -25.80 26.82
C GLU A 24 -23.46 -24.70 27.89
N THR A 25 -23.32 -25.09 29.15
CA THR A 25 -23.11 -24.11 30.21
C THR A 25 -21.66 -23.66 30.21
N PHE A 26 -21.39 -22.43 30.65
CA PHE A 26 -20.03 -21.91 30.76
C PHE A 26 -19.10 -22.82 31.59
N ALA A 27 -19.65 -23.53 32.58
CA ALA A 27 -18.91 -24.50 33.39
C ALA A 27 -18.49 -25.76 32.60
N ASP A 28 -19.34 -26.25 31.70
CA ASP A 28 -19.01 -27.36 30.80
C ASP A 28 -17.94 -26.95 29.77
N PHE A 29 -18.01 -25.71 29.31
CA PHE A 29 -17.01 -25.09 28.44
C PHE A 29 -15.64 -24.97 29.10
N CYS A 30 -15.57 -24.49 30.35
CA CYS A 30 -14.32 -24.41 31.11
C CYS A 30 -13.70 -25.80 31.34
N LYS A 31 -14.52 -26.81 31.68
CA LYS A 31 -14.05 -28.20 31.84
C LYS A 31 -13.52 -28.81 30.55
N ARG A 32 -14.08 -28.45 29.38
CA ARG A 32 -13.54 -28.86 28.07
C ARG A 32 -12.21 -28.20 27.75
N GLN A 33 -12.03 -26.93 28.12
CA GLN A 33 -10.73 -26.26 28.01
C GLN A 33 -9.67 -26.90 28.91
N GLU A 34 -10.03 -27.26 30.15
CA GLU A 34 -9.13 -27.94 31.09
C GLU A 34 -8.73 -29.36 30.65
N THR A 35 -9.52 -30.00 29.77
CA THR A 35 -9.24 -31.35 29.22
C THR A 35 -8.46 -31.33 27.90
N GLY A 36 -7.94 -30.18 27.47
CA GLY A 36 -6.96 -30.06 26.38
C GLY A 36 -7.54 -29.91 24.96
N LEU A 37 -8.86 -29.71 24.82
CA LEU A 37 -9.45 -29.33 23.54
C LEU A 37 -9.23 -27.84 23.31
N ASN A 38 -8.12 -27.51 22.64
CA ASN A 38 -7.82 -26.14 22.22
C ASN A 38 -8.91 -25.62 21.27
N ILE A 39 -9.47 -24.45 21.61
CA ILE A 39 -10.45 -23.72 20.77
C ILE A 39 -9.77 -23.17 19.50
N VAL A 40 -8.45 -23.03 19.55
CA VAL A 40 -7.61 -22.68 18.41
C VAL A 40 -7.05 -23.99 17.88
N SER A 41 -7.40 -24.38 16.64
CA SER A 41 -6.80 -25.55 16.03
C SER A 41 -5.30 -25.33 15.86
N ASP A 42 -4.52 -26.41 15.88
CA ASP A 42 -3.09 -26.37 15.58
C ASP A 42 -2.83 -25.69 14.21
N GLU A 43 -3.76 -25.83 13.26
CA GLU A 43 -3.79 -25.14 11.97
C GLU A 43 -3.89 -23.62 12.12
N MET A 44 -4.80 -23.10 12.96
CA MET A 44 -4.90 -21.65 13.22
C MET A 44 -3.66 -21.10 13.91
N GLU A 45 -3.00 -21.88 14.77
CA GLU A 45 -1.74 -21.47 15.38
C GLU A 45 -0.58 -21.51 14.38
N GLN A 46 -0.59 -22.47 13.46
CA GLN A 46 0.36 -22.54 12.37
C GLN A 46 0.19 -21.36 11.41
N GLU A 47 -1.04 -21.05 10.98
CA GLU A 47 -1.33 -19.88 10.14
C GLU A 47 -0.88 -18.58 10.80
N LYS A 48 -1.11 -18.40 12.10
CA LYS A 48 -0.63 -17.23 12.84
C LYS A 48 0.90 -17.14 12.86
N ARG A 49 1.59 -18.27 13.01
CA ARG A 49 3.06 -18.32 12.96
C ARG A 49 3.57 -17.95 11.57
N GLU A 50 3.01 -18.56 10.52
CA GLU A 50 3.37 -18.26 9.13
C GLU A 50 3.11 -16.78 8.77
N GLN A 51 1.98 -16.22 9.22
CA GLN A 51 1.68 -14.79 9.06
C GLN A 51 2.68 -13.90 9.80
N ALA A 52 3.07 -14.27 11.02
CA ALA A 52 4.06 -13.52 11.80
C ALA A 52 5.45 -13.55 11.13
N GLU A 53 5.90 -14.71 10.66
CA GLU A 53 7.16 -14.86 9.91
C GLU A 53 7.16 -14.03 8.62
N MET A 54 6.05 -14.07 7.86
CA MET A 54 5.89 -13.26 6.66
C MET A 54 5.94 -11.76 6.96
N GLN A 55 5.27 -11.31 8.03
CA GLN A 55 5.32 -9.92 8.48
C GLN A 55 6.74 -9.50 8.89
N GLU A 56 7.49 -10.37 9.55
CA GLU A 56 8.87 -10.09 9.95
C GLU A 56 9.80 -9.94 8.73
N LEU A 57 9.67 -10.84 7.74
CA LEU A 57 10.40 -10.74 6.48
C LEU A 57 10.06 -9.46 5.72
N MET A 58 8.77 -9.10 5.65
CA MET A 58 8.33 -7.84 5.04
C MET A 58 8.92 -6.63 5.77
N LYS A 59 8.95 -6.65 7.10
CA LYS A 59 9.54 -5.58 7.92
C LYS A 59 11.03 -5.42 7.63
N LYS A 60 11.80 -6.52 7.65
CA LYS A 60 13.25 -6.53 7.30
C LYS A 60 13.49 -5.98 5.90
N SER A 61 12.69 -6.39 4.92
CA SER A 61 12.77 -5.89 3.54
C SER A 61 12.49 -4.38 3.46
N CYS A 62 11.44 -3.90 4.12
CA CYS A 62 11.11 -2.48 4.20
C CYS A 62 12.20 -1.65 4.87
N GLU A 63 12.80 -2.15 5.95
CA GLU A 63 13.91 -1.48 6.64
C GLU A 63 15.15 -1.37 5.74
N ARG A 64 15.50 -2.45 5.02
CA ARG A 64 16.59 -2.43 4.04
C ARG A 64 16.35 -1.41 2.93
N LYS A 65 15.16 -1.42 2.33
CA LYS A 65 14.78 -0.46 1.27
C LYS A 65 14.78 0.98 1.79
N LYS A 66 14.30 1.19 3.00
CA LYS A 66 14.31 2.50 3.66
C LYS A 66 15.74 3.00 3.88
N ALA A 67 16.64 2.16 4.39
CA ALA A 67 18.04 2.52 4.56
C ALA A 67 18.66 2.91 3.21
N LEU A 68 18.52 2.04 2.20
CA LEU A 68 18.99 2.29 0.85
C LEU A 68 18.47 3.63 0.28
N PHE A 69 17.18 3.91 0.46
CA PHE A 69 16.56 5.16 0.01
C PHE A 69 17.21 6.38 0.66
N TYR A 70 17.35 6.39 1.99
CA TYR A 70 17.83 7.55 2.73
C TYR A 70 19.34 7.76 2.62
N ASP A 71 20.11 6.68 2.49
CA ASP A 71 21.55 6.74 2.20
C ASP A 71 21.79 7.43 0.85
N ASN A 72 20.95 7.15 -0.14
CA ASN A 72 21.03 7.72 -1.49
C ASN A 72 20.08 8.91 -1.71
N LEU A 73 19.52 9.50 -0.64
CA LEU A 73 18.55 10.59 -0.76
C LEU A 73 19.08 11.79 -1.56
N ASP A 74 20.36 12.13 -1.38
CA ASP A 74 21.00 13.22 -2.13
C ASP A 74 21.00 12.96 -3.64
N LEU A 75 21.41 11.76 -4.07
CA LEU A 75 21.37 11.33 -5.47
C LEU A 75 19.94 11.38 -6.03
N ILE A 76 18.96 10.88 -5.26
CA ILE A 76 17.55 10.87 -5.65
C ILE A 76 17.03 12.30 -5.85
N LEU A 77 17.33 13.22 -4.93
CA LEU A 77 16.87 14.61 -5.04
C LEU A 77 17.59 15.39 -6.14
N ARG A 78 18.87 15.10 -6.42
CA ARG A 78 19.62 15.69 -7.54
C ARG A 78 19.07 15.25 -8.90
N HIS A 79 18.62 14.01 -9.02
CA HIS A 79 18.01 13.46 -10.24
C HIS A 79 16.47 13.48 -10.24
N ARG A 80 15.82 14.28 -9.38
CA ARG A 80 14.36 14.24 -9.22
C ARG A 80 13.57 14.45 -10.52
N ASP A 81 14.04 15.34 -11.40
CA ASP A 81 13.33 15.67 -12.65
C ASP A 81 13.47 14.53 -13.66
N GLU A 82 14.65 13.90 -13.72
CA GLU A 82 14.89 12.70 -14.53
C GLU A 82 14.04 11.51 -14.04
N ILE A 83 13.96 11.33 -12.71
CA ILE A 83 13.14 10.28 -12.08
C ILE A 83 11.66 10.47 -12.44
N ARG A 84 11.14 11.70 -12.37
CA ARG A 84 9.76 12.01 -12.76
C ARG A 84 9.51 11.83 -14.25
N GLY A 85 10.48 12.19 -15.08
CA GLY A 85 10.39 12.05 -16.54
C GLY A 85 10.50 10.62 -17.05
N THR A 86 11.01 9.70 -16.23
CA THR A 86 11.25 8.30 -16.61
C THR A 86 10.16 7.39 -16.01
N PRO A 87 9.21 6.86 -16.81
CA PRO A 87 8.05 6.13 -16.28
C PRO A 87 8.38 4.97 -15.35
N ARG A 88 9.43 4.19 -15.67
CA ARG A 88 9.83 3.04 -14.82
C ARG A 88 10.41 3.46 -13.47
N TYR A 89 11.04 4.64 -13.36
CA TYR A 89 11.53 5.18 -12.08
C TYR A 89 10.40 5.83 -11.29
N ALA A 90 9.56 6.61 -11.99
CA ALA A 90 8.41 7.27 -11.40
C ALA A 90 7.47 6.30 -10.67
N ASN A 91 7.26 5.11 -11.24
CA ASN A 91 6.32 4.10 -10.74
C ASN A 91 6.86 3.16 -9.66
N ILE A 92 8.09 3.37 -9.18
CA ILE A 92 8.66 2.60 -8.06
C ILE A 92 7.82 2.85 -6.79
N ASP A 93 7.40 1.79 -6.12
CA ASP A 93 6.70 1.88 -4.83
C ASP A 93 7.67 2.29 -3.71
N VAL A 94 7.29 3.32 -2.96
CA VAL A 94 8.09 3.93 -1.88
C VAL A 94 7.29 4.14 -0.59
N GLN A 95 6.31 3.28 -0.33
CA GLN A 95 5.50 3.28 0.89
C GLN A 95 6.33 3.22 2.19
N TYR A 96 7.56 2.72 2.13
CA TYR A 96 8.49 2.63 3.26
C TYR A 96 9.28 3.93 3.50
N ALA A 97 9.31 4.85 2.53
CA ALA A 97 10.11 6.05 2.61
C ALA A 97 9.50 7.05 3.60
N ILE A 98 8.18 7.22 3.63
CA ILE A 98 7.51 8.19 4.49
C ILE A 98 6.59 7.53 5.51
N LYS A 99 6.60 8.03 6.74
CA LYS A 99 5.66 7.61 7.80
C LYS A 99 4.74 8.77 8.17
N GLY A 100 3.45 8.52 8.23
CA GLY A 100 2.47 9.50 8.67
C GLY A 100 1.48 8.88 9.64
N GLY A 101 0.70 9.70 10.29
CA GLY A 101 -0.43 9.25 11.09
C GLY A 101 -0.87 10.29 12.09
N GLY A 102 -2.06 10.09 12.65
CA GLY A 102 -2.57 11.00 13.65
C GLY A 102 -3.35 10.30 14.73
N LEU A 103 -3.46 11.00 15.87
CA LEU A 103 -4.41 10.63 16.90
C LEU A 103 -5.82 10.55 16.29
N TYR A 104 -6.58 9.53 16.65
CA TYR A 104 -7.94 9.22 16.16
C TYR A 104 -8.07 8.78 14.70
N VAL A 105 -7.10 9.08 13.83
CA VAL A 105 -7.11 8.68 12.40
C VAL A 105 -6.15 7.52 12.09
N GLY A 106 -5.30 7.15 13.03
CA GLY A 106 -4.37 6.04 12.89
C GLY A 106 -3.20 6.35 11.97
N HIS A 107 -2.55 5.30 11.46
CA HIS A 107 -1.40 5.43 10.58
C HIS A 107 -1.83 5.85 9.17
N LEU A 108 -1.01 6.67 8.52
CA LEU A 108 -1.18 6.96 7.11
C LEU A 108 -0.97 5.67 6.31
N SER A 109 -2.00 5.21 5.62
CA SER A 109 -1.92 4.05 4.74
C SER A 109 -1.25 4.46 3.43
N ALA A 110 0.06 4.26 3.30
CA ALA A 110 0.82 4.48 2.06
C ALA A 110 0.73 3.31 1.07
N VAL A 111 -0.15 2.33 1.35
CA VAL A 111 -0.55 1.23 0.47
C VAL A 111 -2.07 1.12 0.53
N ARG A 112 -2.73 0.86 -0.60
CA ARG A 112 -4.13 0.45 -0.64
C ARG A 112 -4.27 -0.86 -1.41
N HIS A 113 -5.18 -1.70 -0.94
CA HIS A 113 -5.47 -2.99 -1.56
C HIS A 113 -6.80 -2.92 -2.33
N PHE A 114 -6.80 -3.45 -3.53
CA PHE A 114 -7.96 -3.52 -4.41
C PHE A 114 -8.13 -4.96 -4.88
N ASN A 115 -9.37 -5.40 -5.08
CA ASN A 115 -9.64 -6.69 -5.70
C ASN A 115 -10.09 -6.47 -7.14
N PHE A 116 -9.29 -6.94 -8.09
CA PHE A 116 -9.60 -6.92 -9.52
C PHE A 116 -9.80 -8.36 -10.01
N ALA A 117 -11.04 -8.70 -10.39
CA ALA A 117 -11.38 -10.00 -10.94
C ALA A 117 -10.90 -11.20 -10.08
N GLY A 118 -10.96 -11.07 -8.75
CA GLY A 118 -10.52 -12.11 -7.80
C GLY A 118 -9.04 -12.03 -7.43
N THR A 119 -8.28 -11.08 -7.96
CA THR A 119 -6.85 -10.87 -7.65
C THR A 119 -6.68 -9.67 -6.73
N LEU A 120 -6.00 -9.85 -5.61
CA LEU A 120 -5.64 -8.77 -4.70
C LEU A 120 -4.44 -7.99 -5.27
N VAL A 121 -4.66 -6.74 -5.63
CA VAL A 121 -3.64 -5.81 -6.13
C VAL A 121 -3.33 -4.79 -5.04
N SER A 122 -2.05 -4.62 -4.73
CA SER A 122 -1.58 -3.64 -3.75
C SER A 122 -0.96 -2.45 -4.47
N ILE A 123 -1.47 -1.24 -4.22
CA ILE A 123 -1.00 0.00 -4.85
C ILE A 123 -0.35 0.86 -3.78
N GLY A 124 0.98 0.98 -3.85
CA GLY A 124 1.77 1.84 -2.99
C GLY A 124 1.83 3.29 -3.49
N LEU A 125 2.28 4.18 -2.60
CA LEU A 125 2.73 5.52 -2.96
C LEU A 125 3.91 5.42 -3.96
N LYS A 126 3.82 6.15 -5.06
CA LYS A 126 4.83 6.15 -6.12
C LYS A 126 5.94 7.17 -5.85
N LEU A 127 7.15 6.86 -6.33
CA LEU A 127 8.33 7.72 -6.15
C LEU A 127 8.10 9.12 -6.73
N SER A 128 7.52 9.23 -7.92
CA SER A 128 7.22 10.53 -8.51
C SER A 128 6.34 11.39 -7.59
N SER A 129 5.31 10.78 -7.01
CA SER A 129 4.34 11.47 -6.16
C SER A 129 4.94 11.85 -4.81
N LEU A 130 5.79 11.01 -4.23
CA LEU A 130 6.55 11.39 -3.03
C LEU A 130 7.46 12.59 -3.30
N LEU A 131 8.17 12.59 -4.43
CA LEU A 131 9.01 13.72 -4.81
C LEU A 131 8.17 14.99 -4.99
N GLU A 132 7.01 14.90 -5.65
CA GLU A 132 6.09 16.04 -5.83
C GLU A 132 5.60 16.59 -4.49
N ILE A 133 5.27 15.71 -3.54
CA ILE A 133 4.88 16.10 -2.18
C ILE A 133 6.04 16.84 -1.48
N TRP A 134 7.28 16.36 -1.64
CA TRP A 134 8.46 17.01 -1.07
C TRP A 134 8.83 18.34 -1.70
N ASP A 135 8.35 18.65 -2.90
CA ASP A 135 8.50 19.99 -3.47
C ASP A 135 7.61 21.03 -2.79
N ASN A 136 6.60 20.61 -2.03
CA ASN A 136 5.75 21.51 -1.26
C ASN A 136 6.47 22.07 -0.02
N GLU A 137 6.31 23.37 0.24
CA GLU A 137 6.90 24.05 1.39
C GLU A 137 6.52 23.42 2.74
N GLN A 138 5.32 22.83 2.83
CA GLN A 138 4.88 22.06 4.00
C GLN A 138 5.84 20.91 4.35
N PHE A 139 6.57 20.37 3.37
CA PHE A 139 7.49 19.24 3.51
C PHE A 139 8.97 19.62 3.47
N LYS A 140 9.29 20.91 3.33
CA LYS A 140 10.67 21.42 3.29
C LYS A 140 11.05 22.10 4.59
N VAL A 141 12.31 21.97 4.99
CA VAL A 141 12.86 22.58 6.21
C VAL A 141 14.29 22.99 5.94
N GLU A 142 14.66 24.21 6.31
CA GLU A 142 16.05 24.65 6.20
C GLU A 142 16.95 23.85 7.16
N CYS A 143 18.05 23.32 6.63
CA CYS A 143 19.08 22.67 7.41
C CYS A 143 20.20 23.65 7.75
N LYS A 144 20.82 23.48 8.93
CA LYS A 144 21.99 24.25 9.38
C LYS A 144 23.19 24.18 8.43
N CYS A 145 23.26 23.19 7.53
CA CYS A 145 24.31 23.11 6.51
C CYS A 145 24.03 23.95 5.25
N GLY A 146 22.94 24.73 5.23
CA GLY A 146 22.52 25.57 4.11
C GLY A 146 21.72 24.84 3.03
N ASP A 147 21.38 23.57 3.25
CA ASP A 147 20.59 22.75 2.33
C ASP A 147 19.14 22.58 2.82
N THR A 148 18.25 22.07 1.97
CA THR A 148 16.85 21.82 2.31
C THR A 148 16.66 20.37 2.75
N ALA A 149 16.22 20.17 3.99
CA ALA A 149 15.78 18.88 4.50
C ALA A 149 14.32 18.61 4.11
N VAL A 150 13.99 17.34 3.90
CA VAL A 150 12.64 16.88 3.55
C VAL A 150 12.01 16.09 4.69
N ILE A 151 10.70 16.24 4.87
CA ILE A 151 9.95 15.54 5.93
C ILE A 151 9.85 14.04 5.62
N ARG A 152 10.46 13.21 6.48
CA ARG A 152 10.42 11.75 6.40
C ARG A 152 9.34 11.12 7.28
N SER A 153 8.90 11.83 8.30
CA SER A 153 7.78 11.37 9.12
C SER A 153 7.03 12.50 9.78
N PHE A 154 5.72 12.33 9.98
CA PHE A 154 4.90 13.26 10.74
C PHE A 154 3.87 12.52 11.59
N SER A 155 3.49 13.14 12.71
CA SER A 155 2.38 12.74 13.56
C SER A 155 1.60 13.96 14.04
N GLY A 156 0.31 13.83 14.34
CA GLY A 156 -0.46 14.97 14.83
C GLY A 156 -1.89 14.64 15.22
N SER A 157 -2.72 15.67 15.38
CA SER A 157 -4.14 15.51 15.66
C SER A 157 -4.97 16.33 14.67
N PRO A 158 -6.00 15.73 14.05
CA PRO A 158 -6.93 16.49 13.22
C PRO A 158 -7.77 17.47 14.03
N LEU A 159 -7.98 17.22 15.33
CA LEU A 159 -8.81 18.06 16.19
C LEU A 159 -8.09 19.33 16.62
N SER A 160 -6.81 19.24 16.99
CA SER A 160 -6.02 20.43 17.38
C SER A 160 -5.29 21.06 16.20
N GLY A 161 -5.21 20.38 15.05
CA GLY A 161 -4.41 20.79 13.88
C GLY A 161 -2.90 20.72 14.09
N GLY A 162 -2.44 20.54 15.33
CA GLY A 162 -1.02 20.49 15.67
C GLY A 162 -0.35 19.20 15.18
N SER A 163 0.90 19.34 14.76
CA SER A 163 1.75 18.21 14.37
C SER A 163 3.17 18.32 14.88
N MET A 164 3.80 17.16 14.99
CA MET A 164 5.23 16.96 15.09
C MET A 164 5.71 16.26 13.83
N ALA A 165 6.87 16.63 13.33
CA ALA A 165 7.47 15.96 12.20
C ALA A 165 8.99 15.84 12.36
N THR A 166 9.56 14.92 11.60
CA THR A 166 11.00 14.71 11.51
C THR A 166 11.39 14.85 10.05
N ALA A 167 12.31 15.77 9.78
CA ALA A 167 12.96 15.96 8.49
C ALA A 167 14.34 15.31 8.49
N VAL A 168 14.85 15.01 7.31
CA VAL A 168 16.23 14.56 7.11
C VAL A 168 16.89 15.39 6.02
N CYS A 169 18.10 15.85 6.30
CA CYS A 169 18.89 16.58 5.32
C CYS A 169 19.55 15.60 4.33
N PRO A 170 19.39 15.78 3.00
CA PRO A 170 20.02 14.91 2.01
C PRO A 170 21.55 14.92 2.08
N LYS A 171 22.13 16.09 2.36
CA LYS A 171 23.58 16.33 2.34
C LYS A 171 24.28 15.90 3.63
N CYS A 172 23.86 16.43 4.78
CA CYS A 172 24.53 16.13 6.06
C CYS A 172 23.89 14.98 6.85
N LYS A 173 22.80 14.38 6.35
CA LYS A 173 22.06 13.25 6.94
C LYS A 173 21.52 13.48 8.35
N LYS A 174 21.62 14.71 8.88
CA LYS A 174 21.09 15.07 10.21
C LYS A 174 19.57 15.11 10.18
N GLU A 175 18.98 14.63 11.26
CA GLU A 175 17.54 14.74 11.52
C GLU A 175 17.19 16.07 12.16
N ILE A 176 16.04 16.61 11.78
CA ILE A 176 15.52 17.88 12.29
C ILE A 176 14.10 17.65 12.78
N HIS A 177 13.83 17.97 14.04
CA HIS A 177 12.48 17.94 14.59
C HIS A 177 11.75 19.24 14.30
N VAL A 178 10.55 19.12 13.74
CA VAL A 178 9.68 20.22 13.35
C VAL A 178 8.41 20.16 14.18
N LYS A 179 7.97 21.31 14.67
CA LYS A 179 6.72 21.46 15.43
C LYS A 179 5.87 22.54 14.76
N ASN A 180 4.61 22.61 15.17
CA ASN A 180 3.69 23.71 14.82
C ASN A 180 3.38 23.84 13.32
N ARG A 181 3.46 22.74 12.56
CA ARG A 181 2.91 22.69 11.20
C ARG A 181 1.50 22.11 11.22
N SER A 182 0.71 22.44 10.20
CA SER A 182 -0.64 21.89 10.05
C SER A 182 -0.60 20.38 9.81
N PHE A 183 -1.20 19.60 10.71
CA PHE A 183 -1.41 18.17 10.51
C PHE A 183 -2.24 17.89 9.25
N GLY A 184 -3.33 18.67 9.07
CA GLY A 184 -4.19 18.57 7.89
C GLY A 184 -3.44 18.86 6.59
N GLY A 185 -2.46 19.77 6.61
CA GLY A 185 -1.59 20.03 5.45
C GLY A 185 -0.75 18.82 5.06
N TYR A 186 -0.15 18.13 6.04
CA TYR A 186 0.60 16.90 5.78
C TYR A 186 -0.30 15.78 5.26
N CYS A 187 -1.37 15.46 5.98
CA CYS A 187 -2.29 14.39 5.59
C CYS A 187 -2.95 14.66 4.24
N GLY A 188 -3.42 15.89 4.00
CA GLY A 188 -4.10 16.27 2.77
C GLY A 188 -3.21 16.10 1.54
N LEU A 189 -1.96 16.57 1.59
CA LEU A 189 -1.01 16.41 0.49
C LEU A 189 -0.65 14.94 0.25
N MET A 190 -0.42 14.17 1.32
CA MET A 190 -0.16 12.74 1.22
C MET A 190 -1.31 11.97 0.58
N HIS A 191 -2.54 12.20 1.03
CA HIS A 191 -3.72 11.55 0.48
C HIS A 191 -3.94 11.93 -0.98
N THR A 192 -3.81 13.21 -1.32
CA THR A 192 -3.98 13.68 -2.71
C THR A 192 -2.97 13.02 -3.65
N GLY A 193 -1.70 12.91 -3.23
CA GLY A 193 -0.67 12.24 -4.04
C GLY A 193 -0.94 10.75 -4.21
N HIS A 194 -1.28 10.05 -3.12
CA HIS A 194 -1.56 8.61 -3.18
C HIS A 194 -2.85 8.29 -3.94
N ASP A 195 -3.89 9.09 -3.79
CA ASP A 195 -5.15 8.92 -4.52
C ASP A 195 -4.95 9.14 -6.03
N ARG A 196 -4.09 10.09 -6.42
CA ARG A 196 -3.67 10.27 -7.82
C ARG A 196 -2.93 9.05 -8.36
N ASP A 197 -2.04 8.46 -7.58
CA ASP A 197 -1.32 7.24 -7.97
C ASP A 197 -2.28 6.07 -8.18
N ILE A 198 -3.22 5.90 -7.25
CA ILE A 198 -4.28 4.90 -7.36
C ILE A 198 -5.09 5.12 -8.63
N GLU A 199 -5.56 6.34 -8.86
CA GLU A 199 -6.37 6.66 -10.04
C GLU A 199 -5.65 6.32 -11.35
N LYS A 200 -4.36 6.64 -11.46
CA LYS A 200 -3.53 6.30 -12.63
C LYS A 200 -3.44 4.79 -12.84
N VAL A 201 -3.15 4.03 -11.79
CA VAL A 201 -3.04 2.57 -11.86
C VAL A 201 -4.38 1.93 -12.21
N VAL A 202 -5.47 2.35 -11.55
CA VAL A 202 -6.82 1.85 -11.81
C VAL A 202 -7.24 2.13 -13.25
N LYS A 203 -7.03 3.35 -13.76
CA LYS A 203 -7.30 3.69 -15.16
C LYS A 203 -6.51 2.84 -16.14
N SER A 204 -5.22 2.60 -15.85
CA SER A 204 -4.37 1.71 -16.66
C SER A 204 -4.91 0.28 -16.68
N ILE A 205 -5.25 -0.29 -15.52
CA ILE A 205 -5.83 -1.63 -15.41
C ILE A 205 -7.13 -1.72 -16.20
N ILE A 206 -8.05 -0.77 -16.03
CA ILE A 206 -9.33 -0.75 -16.77
C ILE A 206 -9.08 -0.69 -18.27
N ALA A 207 -8.22 0.22 -18.74
CA ALA A 207 -7.93 0.36 -20.16
C ALA A 207 -7.36 -0.93 -20.77
N LYS A 208 -6.38 -1.54 -20.10
CA LYS A 208 -5.78 -2.79 -20.57
C LYS A 208 -6.78 -3.96 -20.51
N TRP A 209 -7.64 -4.00 -19.49
CA TRP A 209 -8.70 -5.00 -19.38
C TRP A 209 -9.71 -4.87 -20.53
N THR A 210 -10.18 -3.65 -20.82
CA THR A 210 -11.10 -3.39 -21.95
C THR A 210 -10.49 -3.83 -23.28
N LEU A 211 -9.20 -3.56 -23.52
CA LEU A 211 -8.50 -4.05 -24.72
C LEU A 211 -8.45 -5.58 -24.77
N ALA A 212 -8.17 -6.23 -23.63
CA ALA A 212 -8.13 -7.68 -23.54
C ALA A 212 -9.51 -8.33 -23.79
N GLU A 213 -10.59 -7.73 -23.30
CA GLU A 213 -11.95 -8.20 -23.57
C GLU A 213 -12.34 -8.07 -25.05
N VAL A 214 -11.99 -6.95 -25.69
CA VAL A 214 -12.21 -6.77 -27.14
C VAL A 214 -11.43 -7.80 -27.95
N ALA A 215 -10.16 -8.04 -27.60
CA ALA A 215 -9.33 -9.06 -28.26
C ALA A 215 -9.89 -10.47 -28.04
N TYR A 216 -10.34 -10.78 -26.82
CA TYR A 216 -10.99 -12.06 -26.51
C TYR A 216 -12.26 -12.25 -27.33
N GLY A 217 -13.13 -11.24 -27.44
CA GLY A 217 -14.35 -11.29 -28.25
C GLY A 217 -14.06 -11.58 -29.73
N LYS A 218 -13.02 -10.97 -30.30
CA LYS A 218 -12.57 -11.26 -31.67
C LYS A 218 -12.09 -12.71 -31.82
N ASN A 219 -11.23 -13.18 -30.92
CA ASN A 219 -10.70 -14.54 -30.95
C ASN A 219 -11.81 -15.59 -30.81
N ALA A 220 -12.79 -15.34 -29.93
CA ALA A 220 -13.95 -16.21 -29.75
C ALA A 220 -14.84 -16.25 -31.02
N ALA A 221 -15.05 -15.11 -31.68
CA ALA A 221 -15.79 -15.05 -32.95
C ALA A 221 -15.08 -15.79 -34.10
N GLU A 222 -13.75 -15.83 -34.07
CA GLU A 222 -12.92 -16.58 -35.04
C GLU A 222 -12.82 -18.09 -34.75
N GLY A 223 -13.52 -18.60 -33.73
CA GLY A 223 -13.49 -20.02 -33.37
C GLY A 223 -12.17 -20.50 -32.76
N LYS A 224 -11.26 -19.58 -32.41
CA LYS A 224 -10.02 -19.89 -31.69
C LYS A 224 -10.40 -20.16 -30.23
N ASP A 225 -10.37 -21.44 -29.87
CA ASP A 225 -10.89 -22.03 -28.62
C ASP A 225 -10.76 -21.12 -27.38
N ALA A 226 -11.84 -20.43 -27.05
CA ALA A 226 -11.92 -19.42 -26.00
C ALA A 226 -12.13 -20.03 -24.59
N LYS A 227 -12.37 -21.34 -24.51
CA LYS A 227 -12.84 -22.03 -23.29
C LYS A 227 -11.89 -21.94 -22.09
N TRP A 228 -10.60 -21.64 -22.29
CA TRP A 228 -9.60 -21.67 -21.22
C TRP A 228 -8.66 -20.45 -21.15
N ARG A 229 -8.76 -19.51 -22.09
CA ARG A 229 -7.99 -18.24 -22.03
C ARG A 229 -8.84 -17.16 -21.39
N LYS A 230 -8.73 -17.01 -20.06
CA LYS A 230 -9.32 -15.87 -19.35
C LYS A 230 -8.78 -14.56 -19.93
N ALA A 231 -9.66 -13.58 -20.15
CA ALA A 231 -9.26 -12.22 -20.46
C ALA A 231 -8.24 -11.76 -19.42
N GLY A 232 -7.15 -11.14 -19.88
CA GLY A 232 -6.12 -10.59 -19.02
C GLY A 232 -4.99 -11.53 -18.60
N ARG A 233 -4.94 -12.78 -19.07
CA ARG A 233 -3.82 -13.72 -18.76
C ARG A 233 -2.45 -13.22 -19.26
N GLU A 234 -2.46 -12.36 -20.28
CA GLU A 234 -1.26 -11.75 -20.89
C GLU A 234 -1.09 -10.27 -20.49
N LEU A 235 -1.80 -9.79 -19.45
CA LEU A 235 -1.62 -8.44 -18.93
C LEU A 235 -0.24 -8.33 -18.26
N HIS A 236 0.72 -7.88 -19.03
CA HIS A 236 2.03 -7.45 -18.54
C HIS A 236 2.11 -5.92 -18.57
N ASP A 237 2.98 -5.38 -17.73
CA ASP A 237 3.31 -3.96 -17.85
C ASP A 237 4.27 -3.77 -19.03
N ASP A 238 4.08 -2.72 -19.82
CA ASP A 238 4.81 -2.50 -21.08
C ASP A 238 6.26 -2.01 -20.86
N GLY A 239 6.71 -1.96 -19.60
CA GLY A 239 8.02 -1.46 -19.19
C GLY A 239 8.87 -2.51 -18.51
N GLU A 240 10.19 -2.40 -18.66
CA GLU A 240 11.13 -3.17 -17.85
C GLU A 240 10.89 -2.88 -16.36
N PRO A 241 10.73 -3.93 -15.52
CA PRO A 241 10.55 -3.74 -14.10
C PRO A 241 11.79 -3.07 -13.51
N CYS A 242 11.60 -1.92 -12.88
CA CYS A 242 12.67 -1.21 -12.17
C CYS A 242 12.36 -1.21 -10.66
N ASN A 243 13.39 -1.49 -9.86
CA ASN A 243 13.33 -1.35 -8.41
C ASN A 243 14.29 -0.23 -7.95
N LEU A 244 14.22 0.11 -6.67
CA LEU A 244 15.01 1.18 -6.09
C LEU A 244 16.53 0.95 -6.26
N GLU A 245 16.98 -0.29 -6.05
CA GLU A 245 18.37 -0.70 -6.20
C GLU A 245 18.89 -0.47 -7.64
N THR A 246 18.14 -0.94 -8.64
CA THR A 246 18.47 -0.79 -10.05
C THR A 246 18.55 0.68 -10.43
N MET A 247 17.54 1.48 -10.07
CA MET A 247 17.54 2.92 -10.34
C MET A 247 18.75 3.62 -9.73
N ILE A 248 19.08 3.33 -8.45
CA ILE A 248 20.24 3.94 -7.79
C ILE A 248 21.54 3.60 -8.52
N ASN A 249 21.72 2.34 -8.92
CA ASN A 249 22.93 1.93 -9.63
C ASN A 249 23.05 2.61 -11.00
N GLU A 250 21.96 2.72 -11.75
CA GLU A 250 21.93 3.38 -13.04
C GLU A 250 22.25 4.88 -12.93
N LEU A 251 21.68 5.56 -11.94
CA LEU A 251 21.98 6.97 -11.66
C LEU A 251 23.46 7.15 -11.27
N LYS A 252 24.02 6.29 -10.41
CA LYS A 252 25.45 6.34 -10.04
C LYS A 252 26.37 6.11 -11.24
N LEU A 253 26.07 5.10 -12.06
CA LEU A 253 26.85 4.82 -13.27
C LEU A 253 26.83 6.01 -14.21
N LYS A 254 25.69 6.68 -14.34
CA LYS A 254 25.56 7.90 -15.15
C LYS A 254 26.41 9.05 -14.60
N GLU A 255 26.37 9.32 -13.29
CA GLU A 255 27.22 10.34 -12.68
C GLU A 255 28.71 10.04 -12.87
N PHE A 256 29.12 8.78 -12.72
CA PHE A 256 30.49 8.35 -12.96
C PHE A 256 30.93 8.57 -14.41
N GLN A 257 30.07 8.24 -15.38
CA GLN A 257 30.34 8.48 -16.81
C GLN A 257 30.43 9.97 -17.15
N LEU A 258 29.63 10.82 -16.50
CA LEU A 258 29.68 12.26 -16.68
C LEU A 258 30.94 12.88 -16.05
N ALA A 259 31.38 12.38 -14.89
CA ALA A 259 32.60 12.84 -14.23
C ALA A 259 33.89 12.35 -14.91
N SER A 260 33.80 11.28 -15.71
CA SER A 260 34.93 10.72 -16.47
C SER A 260 35.08 11.33 -17.88
N ARG A 261 34.24 12.29 -18.25
CA ARG A 261 34.30 13.07 -19.49
C ARG A 261 34.84 14.46 -19.22
#